data_AF-A0A7C7JS63-F1
#
_entry.id   AF-A0A7C7JS63-F1
#
_cell.length_a   1.000
_cell.length_b   1.000
_cell.length_c   1.000
_cell.angle_alpha   90.00
_cell.angle_beta   90.00
_cell.angle_gamma   90.00
#
_symmetry.space_group_name_H-M   'P 1'
#
loop_
_entity.id
_entity.type
_entity.pdbx_description
1 polymer ?
#
loop_
_entity_poly.entity_id
_entity_poly.type
_entity_poly.pdbx_seq_one_letter_code
_entity_poly.pdbx_strand_id
1 'polypeptide(L)'
;MFRLELMLLLTLALLGCREPVDLALPSTAEIEAHYLYKGPLGADVKGNVAVVTVGQSAQQLRRGGTLWAKVGPYIFLFSEETQQLMDNYPGLAAVRVITTVGESEVANVLLGRDALSDVQWRRALNIAGRARVNGTRRVTLLQDIVRWGEDHTEEYNYN
;
A
#
# COMPACT_ATOMS: atom_id res chain seq x y z
N MET A 1 20.64 -56.73 -10.73
CA MET A 1 19.77 -55.68 -11.28
C MET A 1 18.93 -54.93 -10.23
N PHE A 2 19.32 -54.87 -8.94
CA PHE A 2 18.54 -54.21 -7.87
C PHE A 2 19.26 -53.04 -7.17
N ARG A 3 20.45 -52.64 -7.65
CA ARG A 3 21.26 -51.57 -7.02
C ARG A 3 21.17 -50.22 -7.70
N LEU A 4 20.52 -50.12 -8.87
CA LEU A 4 20.46 -48.87 -9.64
C LEU A 4 19.22 -48.02 -9.31
N GLU A 5 18.12 -48.63 -8.84
CA GLU A 5 16.90 -47.88 -8.53
C GLU A 5 16.95 -47.13 -7.19
N LEU A 6 17.71 -47.62 -6.21
CA LEU A 6 17.81 -46.98 -4.89
C LEU A 6 18.60 -45.66 -4.94
N MET A 7 19.43 -45.46 -5.97
CA MET A 7 20.27 -44.27 -6.11
C MET A 7 19.53 -43.08 -6.75
N LEU A 8 18.43 -43.33 -7.46
CA LEU A 8 17.63 -42.28 -8.12
C LEU A 8 16.63 -41.60 -7.16
N LEU A 9 16.23 -42.28 -6.09
CA LEU A 9 15.28 -41.77 -5.09
C LEU A 9 15.93 -40.81 -4.08
N LEU A 10 17.25 -40.89 -3.84
CA LEU A 10 17.93 -39.98 -2.92
C LEU A 10 18.16 -38.58 -3.50
N THR A 11 18.23 -38.45 -4.84
CA THR A 11 18.48 -37.16 -5.52
C THR A 11 17.26 -36.24 -5.59
N LEU A 12 16.04 -36.77 -5.41
CA LEU A 12 14.80 -35.96 -5.40
C LEU A 12 14.51 -35.31 -4.04
N ALA A 13 15.16 -35.73 -2.96
CA ALA A 13 14.94 -35.16 -1.62
C ALA A 13 15.64 -33.80 -1.41
N LEU A 14 16.63 -33.45 -2.24
CA LEU A 14 17.43 -32.23 -2.09
C LEU A 14 16.88 -31.00 -2.85
N LEU A 15 15.86 -31.17 -3.70
CA LEU A 15 15.23 -30.06 -4.43
C LEU A 15 14.04 -29.45 -3.67
N GLY A 16 13.72 -29.94 -2.47
CA GLY A 16 12.54 -29.52 -1.70
C GLY A 16 12.77 -28.43 -0.66
N CYS A 17 14.01 -28.11 -0.30
CA CYS A 17 14.29 -27.01 0.64
C CYS A 17 14.27 -25.68 -0.12
N ARG A 18 13.07 -25.11 -0.30
CA ARG A 18 12.94 -23.68 -0.56
C ARG A 18 13.58 -22.94 0.60
N GLU A 19 14.47 -22.01 0.28
CA GLU A 19 15.05 -21.09 1.26
C GLU A 19 13.90 -20.41 2.02
N PRO A 20 13.94 -20.38 3.37
CA PRO A 20 12.85 -19.79 4.14
C PRO A 20 12.69 -18.33 3.74
N VAL A 21 11.47 -17.94 3.37
CA VAL A 21 11.15 -16.54 3.04
C VAL A 21 11.38 -15.72 4.30
N ASP A 22 12.21 -14.68 4.20
CA ASP A 22 12.40 -13.73 5.28
C ASP A 22 11.12 -12.92 5.49
N LEU A 23 10.52 -13.07 6.68
CA LEU A 23 9.30 -12.37 7.09
C LEU A 23 9.61 -11.20 8.02
N ALA A 24 10.85 -10.68 7.99
CA ALA A 24 11.21 -9.45 8.66
C ALA A 24 10.22 -8.32 8.31
N LEU A 25 9.85 -7.56 9.34
CA LEU A 25 9.03 -6.37 9.21
C LEU A 25 9.94 -5.15 9.12
N PRO A 26 9.55 -4.11 8.37
CA PRO A 26 10.30 -2.87 8.34
C PRO A 26 10.24 -2.19 9.70
N SER A 27 11.25 -1.39 10.01
CA SER A 27 11.19 -0.39 11.07
C SER A 27 10.35 0.82 10.64
N THR A 28 9.90 1.61 11.62
CA THR A 28 9.23 2.90 11.37
C THR A 28 10.04 3.79 10.42
N ALA A 29 11.34 3.92 10.66
CA ALA A 29 12.21 4.77 9.84
C ALA A 29 12.32 4.29 8.39
N GLU A 30 12.32 2.97 8.16
CA GLU A 30 12.36 2.39 6.81
C GLU A 30 11.05 2.62 6.05
N ILE A 31 9.91 2.59 6.75
CA ILE A 31 8.61 2.95 6.15
C ILE A 31 8.61 4.43 5.76
N GLU A 32 9.00 5.34 6.67
CA GLU A 32 9.04 6.77 6.37
C GLU A 32 9.97 7.08 5.20
N ALA A 33 11.13 6.43 5.14
CA ALA A 33 12.11 6.61 4.07
C ALA A 33 11.59 6.15 2.68
N HIS A 34 10.58 5.28 2.61
CA HIS A 34 9.96 4.91 1.33
C HIS A 34 9.16 6.06 0.71
N TYR A 35 8.55 6.95 1.52
CA TYR A 35 7.62 7.95 1.01
C TYR A 35 8.28 9.32 0.80
N LEU A 36 8.33 9.78 -0.46
CA LEU A 36 8.79 11.12 -0.81
C LEU A 36 7.67 12.16 -0.64
N TYR A 37 7.40 12.58 0.60
CA TYR A 37 6.38 13.59 0.92
C TYR A 37 6.96 14.80 1.68
N LYS A 38 6.62 16.02 1.23
CA LYS A 38 7.12 17.28 1.82
C LYS A 38 6.24 17.83 2.95
N GLY A 39 5.21 17.10 3.39
CA GLY A 39 4.34 17.49 4.49
C GLY A 39 4.53 16.60 5.72
N PRO A 40 3.70 16.77 6.77
CA PRO A 40 3.75 15.91 7.95
C PRO A 40 3.47 14.47 7.56
N LEU A 41 4.45 13.60 7.76
CA LEU A 41 4.33 12.16 7.58
C LEU A 41 4.95 11.49 8.80
N GLY A 42 4.27 10.49 9.33
CA GLY A 42 4.81 9.58 10.34
C GLY A 42 4.45 8.16 9.98
N ALA A 43 5.26 7.20 10.41
CA ALA A 43 4.95 5.79 10.26
C ALA A 43 4.93 5.05 11.60
N ASP A 44 4.31 3.88 11.60
CA ASP A 44 4.29 2.95 12.71
C ASP A 44 4.10 1.52 12.17
N VAL A 45 4.38 0.52 13.00
CA VAL A 45 4.12 -0.89 12.71
C VAL A 45 3.23 -1.46 13.80
N LYS A 46 2.02 -1.86 13.41
CA LYS A 46 1.03 -2.46 14.32
C LYS A 46 0.78 -3.90 13.91
N GLY A 47 1.38 -4.83 14.66
CA GLY A 47 1.42 -6.24 14.24
C GLY A 47 2.24 -6.38 12.96
N ASN A 48 1.61 -6.85 11.89
CA ASN A 48 2.20 -6.93 10.55
C ASN A 48 1.61 -5.90 9.57
N VAL A 49 1.04 -4.82 10.09
CA VAL A 49 0.49 -3.72 9.29
C VAL A 49 1.40 -2.50 9.40
N ALA A 50 1.88 -2.00 8.27
CA ALA A 50 2.53 -0.70 8.22
C ALA A 50 1.47 0.39 8.24
N VAL A 51 1.54 1.30 9.22
CA VAL A 51 0.59 2.41 9.36
C VAL A 51 1.30 3.70 8.99
N VAL A 52 0.81 4.39 7.96
CA VAL A 52 1.34 5.67 7.47
C VAL A 52 0.33 6.76 7.80
N THR A 53 0.74 7.73 8.61
CA THR A 53 -0.09 8.88 8.97
C THR A 53 0.38 10.11 8.20
N VAL A 54 -0.52 10.77 7.48
CA VAL A 54 -0.21 11.90 6.59
C VAL A 54 -1.07 13.11 6.93
N GLY A 55 -0.41 14.22 7.28
CA GLY A 55 -1.07 15.50 7.50
C GLY A 55 -1.45 16.19 6.19
N GLN A 56 -2.72 16.57 6.05
CA GLN A 56 -3.25 17.30 4.92
C GLN A 56 -3.47 18.79 5.24
N SER A 57 -3.43 19.63 4.21
CA SER A 57 -3.74 21.05 4.35
C SER A 57 -5.23 21.26 4.58
N ALA A 58 -5.59 21.88 5.72
CA ALA A 58 -6.95 22.34 6.01
C ALA A 58 -7.52 23.25 4.91
N GLN A 59 -6.67 24.01 4.20
CA GLN A 59 -7.10 24.90 3.13
C GLN A 59 -7.47 24.11 1.85
N GLN A 60 -6.74 23.04 1.54
CA GLN A 60 -7.05 22.19 0.39
C GLN A 60 -8.36 21.44 0.61
N LEU A 61 -8.58 20.90 1.81
CA LEU A 61 -9.82 20.23 2.15
C LEU A 61 -11.02 21.17 2.16
N ARG A 62 -10.88 22.39 2.68
CA ARG A 62 -11.97 23.39 2.62
C ARG A 62 -12.39 23.73 1.19
N ARG A 63 -11.45 23.81 0.26
CA ARG A 63 -11.74 24.06 -1.17
C ARG A 63 -12.30 22.84 -1.88
N GLY A 64 -11.87 21.66 -1.45
CA GLY A 64 -12.15 20.39 -2.09
C GLY A 64 -13.37 19.63 -1.57
N GLY A 65 -13.79 19.93 -0.34
CA GLY A 65 -14.82 19.21 0.38
C GLY A 65 -14.47 17.73 0.60
N THR A 66 -15.51 16.93 0.83
CA THR A 66 -15.43 15.50 1.14
C THR A 66 -14.65 14.69 0.11
N LEU A 67 -14.72 15.04 -1.18
CA LEU A 67 -13.99 14.30 -2.20
C LEU A 67 -12.48 14.35 -1.98
N TRP A 68 -11.94 15.50 -1.59
CA TRP A 68 -10.51 15.63 -1.34
C TRP A 68 -10.05 14.92 -0.07
N ALA A 69 -10.92 14.84 0.95
CA ALA A 69 -10.70 14.02 2.14
C ALA A 69 -10.51 12.54 1.73
N LYS A 70 -11.41 12.02 0.90
CA LYS A 70 -11.35 10.63 0.42
C LYS A 70 -10.14 10.33 -0.46
N VAL A 71 -9.73 11.27 -1.31
CA VAL A 71 -8.61 11.09 -2.24
C VAL A 71 -7.30 10.84 -1.51
N GLY A 72 -7.08 11.54 -0.40
CA GLY A 72 -5.86 11.53 0.39
C GLY A 72 -5.21 10.16 0.55
N PRO A 73 -5.84 9.23 1.27
CA PRO A 73 -5.26 7.92 1.56
C PRO A 73 -4.95 7.11 0.29
N TYR A 74 -5.83 7.14 -0.72
CA TYR A 74 -5.63 6.39 -1.96
C TYR A 74 -4.46 6.90 -2.81
N ILE A 75 -4.11 8.18 -2.70
CA ILE A 75 -2.91 8.73 -3.34
C ILE A 75 -1.64 8.16 -2.71
N PHE A 76 -1.65 7.76 -1.45
CA PHE A 76 -0.48 7.09 -0.85
C PHE A 76 -0.54 5.59 -1.11
N LEU A 77 -1.69 4.94 -0.90
CA LEU A 77 -1.82 3.48 -1.10
C LEU A 77 -1.51 3.04 -2.53
N PHE A 78 -1.94 3.80 -3.53
CA PHE A 78 -1.71 3.49 -4.94
C PHE A 78 -0.48 4.23 -5.47
N SER A 79 0.64 4.01 -4.79
CA SER A 79 1.95 4.60 -5.09
C SER A 79 2.99 3.50 -5.35
N GLU A 80 4.06 3.86 -6.07
CA GLU A 80 5.17 2.93 -6.29
C GLU A 80 5.88 2.64 -4.97
N GLU A 81 5.93 3.63 -4.09
CA GLU A 81 6.48 3.58 -2.74
C GLU A 81 5.77 2.51 -1.90
N THR A 82 4.44 2.46 -1.92
CA THR A 82 3.66 1.42 -1.22
C THR A 82 3.85 0.05 -1.84
N GLN A 83 3.89 -0.05 -3.17
CA GLN A 83 4.12 -1.33 -3.85
C GLN A 83 5.51 -1.89 -3.47
N GLN A 84 6.55 -1.06 -3.59
CA GLN A 84 7.91 -1.42 -3.22
C GLN A 84 8.03 -1.79 -1.73
N LEU A 85 7.35 -1.07 -0.84
CA LEU A 85 7.32 -1.42 0.58
C LEU A 85 6.76 -2.83 0.79
N MET A 86 5.66 -3.19 0.11
CA MET A 86 5.11 -4.54 0.23
C MET A 86 6.04 -5.58 -0.38
N ASP A 87 6.64 -5.31 -1.54
CA ASP A 87 7.55 -6.22 -2.23
C ASP A 87 8.83 -6.48 -1.43
N ASN A 88 9.39 -5.43 -0.82
CA ASN A 88 10.63 -5.49 -0.03
C ASN A 88 10.45 -6.20 1.33
N TYR A 89 9.23 -6.22 1.86
CA TYR A 89 8.94 -6.77 3.18
C TYR A 89 7.80 -7.78 3.13
N PRO A 90 8.05 -9.05 2.75
CA PRO A 90 7.03 -10.09 2.62
C PRO A 90 6.23 -10.34 3.92
N GLY A 91 6.81 -10.02 5.08
CA GLY A 91 6.15 -10.15 6.38
C GLY A 91 4.95 -9.22 6.60
N LEU A 92 4.84 -8.10 5.88
CA LEU A 92 3.69 -7.19 6.00
C LEU A 92 2.43 -7.86 5.44
N ALA A 93 1.31 -7.83 6.15
CA ALA A 93 0.03 -8.28 5.60
C ALA A 93 -0.75 -7.15 4.92
N ALA A 94 -0.50 -5.89 5.31
CA ALA A 94 -1.23 -4.75 4.77
C ALA A 94 -0.48 -3.44 5.00
N VAL A 95 -0.91 -2.41 4.28
CA VAL A 95 -0.54 -1.01 4.52
C VAL A 95 -1.81 -0.23 4.83
N ARG A 96 -1.80 0.49 5.95
CA ARG A 96 -2.87 1.41 6.36
C ARG A 96 -2.40 2.83 6.15
N VAL A 97 -3.22 3.65 5.49
CA VAL A 97 -2.98 5.10 5.40
C VAL A 97 -4.06 5.83 6.17
N ILE A 98 -3.63 6.69 7.09
CA ILE A 98 -4.45 7.59 7.88
C ILE A 98 -4.13 9.01 7.44
N THR A 99 -5.12 9.76 7.01
CA THR A 99 -4.94 11.18 6.70
C THR A 99 -5.55 12.05 7.78
N THR A 100 -4.83 13.09 8.20
CA THR A 100 -5.24 13.98 9.29
C THR A 100 -5.29 15.45 8.87
N VAL A 101 -6.00 16.26 9.64
CA VAL A 101 -5.94 17.73 9.62
C VAL A 101 -5.68 18.21 11.03
N GLY A 102 -4.48 18.73 11.26
CA GLY A 102 -4.01 18.90 12.63
C GLY A 102 -4.00 17.55 13.33
N GLU A 103 -4.75 17.44 14.43
CA GLU A 103 -4.87 16.22 15.22
C GLU A 103 -6.10 15.36 14.86
N SER A 104 -6.96 15.84 13.96
CA SER A 104 -8.19 15.14 13.59
C SER A 104 -7.98 14.17 12.43
N GLU A 105 -8.39 12.92 12.59
CA GLU A 105 -8.45 11.95 11.50
C GLU A 105 -9.57 12.32 10.52
N VAL A 106 -9.23 12.36 9.23
CA VAL A 106 -10.15 12.66 8.13
C VAL A 106 -10.51 11.41 7.35
N ALA A 107 -9.55 10.51 7.14
CA ALA A 107 -9.78 9.24 6.45
C ALA A 107 -8.77 8.19 6.90
N ASN A 108 -9.18 6.93 6.86
CA ASN A 108 -8.38 5.79 7.24
C ASN A 108 -8.71 4.61 6.33
N VAL A 109 -7.71 4.09 5.63
CA VAL A 109 -7.90 3.06 4.60
C VAL A 109 -6.84 1.98 4.72
N LEU A 110 -7.24 0.71 4.61
CA LEU A 110 -6.38 -0.47 4.66
C LEU A 110 -6.32 -1.15 3.29
N LEU A 111 -5.11 -1.29 2.75
CA LEU A 111 -4.83 -2.12 1.58
C LEU A 111 -4.11 -3.40 2.01
N GLY A 112 -4.79 -4.54 1.87
CA GLY A 112 -4.18 -5.85 2.06
C GLY A 112 -3.15 -6.16 0.97
N ARG A 113 -2.14 -6.97 1.31
CA ARG A 113 -1.08 -7.40 0.38
C ARG A 113 -1.64 -8.01 -0.89
N ASP A 114 -2.62 -8.89 -0.75
CA ASP A 114 -3.18 -9.67 -1.85
C ASP A 114 -4.42 -9.01 -2.48
N ALA A 115 -4.73 -7.77 -2.09
CA ALA A 115 -5.91 -7.06 -2.56
C ALA A 115 -5.83 -6.69 -4.06
N LEU A 116 -4.62 -6.55 -4.61
CA LEU A 116 -4.38 -6.20 -6.00
C LEU A 116 -3.45 -7.21 -6.67
N SER A 117 -3.90 -7.79 -7.79
CA SER A 117 -3.00 -8.47 -8.74
C SER A 117 -2.05 -7.50 -9.44
N ASP A 118 -0.99 -8.01 -10.08
CA ASP A 118 -0.02 -7.20 -10.85
C ASP A 118 -0.68 -6.29 -11.91
N VAL A 119 -1.77 -6.75 -12.52
CA VAL A 119 -2.52 -5.98 -13.51
C VAL A 119 -3.30 -4.87 -12.82
N GLN A 120 -3.89 -5.16 -11.67
CA GLN A 120 -4.61 -4.17 -10.86
C GLN A 120 -3.66 -3.15 -10.25
N TRP A 121 -2.45 -3.52 -9.81
CA TRP A 121 -1.40 -2.60 -9.37
C TRP A 121 -1.03 -1.60 -10.45
N ARG A 122 -0.71 -2.07 -11.66
CA ARG A 122 -0.44 -1.19 -12.81
C ARG A 122 -1.61 -0.25 -13.09
N ARG A 123 -2.85 -0.72 -12.96
CA ARG A 123 -4.03 0.13 -13.15
C ARG A 123 -4.18 1.16 -12.03
N ALA A 124 -3.98 0.77 -10.78
CA ALA A 124 -4.02 1.64 -9.61
C ALA A 124 -3.01 2.78 -9.74
N LEU A 125 -1.76 2.47 -10.09
CA LEU A 125 -0.70 3.45 -10.35
C LEU A 125 -1.09 4.44 -11.45
N ASN A 126 -1.66 3.96 -12.56
CA ASN A 126 -2.13 4.82 -13.64
C ASN A 126 -3.27 5.76 -13.21
N ILE A 127 -4.24 5.24 -12.44
CA ILE A 127 -5.35 6.04 -11.92
C ILE A 127 -4.82 7.11 -10.97
N ALA A 128 -3.98 6.72 -10.01
CA ALA A 128 -3.39 7.62 -9.03
C ALA A 128 -2.47 8.66 -9.66
N GLY A 129 -1.62 8.29 -10.61
CA GLY A 129 -0.76 9.21 -11.35
C GLY A 129 -1.56 10.31 -12.06
N ARG A 130 -2.65 9.94 -12.75
CA ARG A 130 -3.55 10.92 -13.39
C ARG A 130 -4.24 11.82 -12.37
N ALA A 131 -4.67 11.28 -11.24
CA ALA A 131 -5.28 12.04 -10.15
C ALA A 131 -4.29 13.06 -9.54
N ARG A 132 -3.04 12.66 -9.27
CA ARG A 132 -1.98 13.54 -8.75
C ARG A 132 -1.70 14.72 -9.70
N VAL A 133 -1.57 14.45 -11.00
CA VAL A 133 -1.15 15.47 -11.98
C VAL A 133 -2.30 16.38 -12.43
N ASN A 134 -3.52 15.83 -12.58
CA ASN A 134 -4.62 16.51 -13.25
C ASN A 134 -5.89 16.64 -12.40
N GLY A 135 -5.93 16.06 -11.19
CA GLY A 135 -7.15 15.99 -10.38
C GLY A 135 -7.73 17.35 -10.00
N THR A 136 -6.88 18.36 -9.80
CA THR A 136 -7.32 19.74 -9.53
C THR A 136 -8.05 20.39 -10.71
N ARG A 137 -7.74 19.97 -11.94
CA ARG A 137 -8.34 20.47 -13.20
C ARG A 137 -9.47 19.59 -13.69
N ARG A 138 -9.49 18.32 -13.31
CA ARG A 138 -10.45 17.29 -13.75
C ARG A 138 -10.91 16.46 -12.57
N VAL A 139 -11.97 16.94 -11.92
CA VAL A 139 -12.54 16.33 -10.70
C VAL A 139 -12.92 14.86 -10.90
N THR A 140 -13.32 14.45 -12.09
CA THR A 140 -13.66 13.05 -12.39
C THR A 140 -12.49 12.09 -12.16
N LEU A 141 -11.23 12.55 -12.30
CA LEU A 141 -10.06 11.72 -12.00
C LEU A 141 -9.88 11.48 -10.50
N LEU A 142 -10.33 12.42 -9.67
CA LEU A 142 -10.37 12.27 -8.21
C LEU A 142 -11.48 11.30 -7.80
N GLN A 143 -12.62 11.34 -8.49
CA GLN A 143 -13.70 10.37 -8.29
C GLN A 143 -13.27 8.96 -8.71
N ASP A 144 -12.51 8.85 -9.80
CA ASP A 144 -12.02 7.57 -10.30
C ASP A 144 -11.08 6.88 -9.31
N ILE A 145 -10.15 7.63 -8.68
CA ILE A 145 -9.26 7.03 -7.67
C ILE A 145 -10.02 6.62 -6.41
N VAL A 146 -10.98 7.42 -5.96
CA VAL A 146 -11.81 7.08 -4.80
C VAL A 146 -12.63 5.83 -5.07
N ARG A 147 -13.33 5.76 -6.21
CA ARG A 147 -14.11 4.58 -6.60
C ARG A 147 -13.24 3.34 -6.72
N TRP A 148 -12.11 3.44 -7.42
CA TRP A 148 -11.16 2.33 -7.53
C TRP A 148 -10.68 1.86 -6.15
N GLY A 149 -10.43 2.81 -5.25
CA GLY A 149 -10.06 2.56 -3.87
C GLY A 149 -11.12 1.80 -3.10
N GLU A 150 -12.33 2.34 -3.02
CA GLU A 150 -13.47 1.73 -2.33
C GLU A 150 -13.77 0.30 -2.84
N ASP A 151 -13.54 0.04 -4.13
CA ASP A 151 -13.74 -1.29 -4.74
C ASP A 151 -12.64 -2.31 -4.41
N HIS A 152 -11.44 -1.89 -3.98
CA HIS A 152 -10.25 -2.75 -3.88
C HIS A 152 -9.49 -2.67 -2.55
N THR A 153 -9.98 -1.92 -1.56
CA THR A 153 -9.41 -1.88 -0.21
C THR A 153 -10.26 -2.68 0.76
N GLU A 154 -9.63 -3.27 1.77
CA GLU A 154 -10.32 -4.14 2.74
C GLU A 154 -11.22 -3.34 3.68
N GLU A 155 -10.73 -2.16 4.11
CA GLU A 155 -11.42 -1.29 5.04
C GLU A 155 -11.20 0.16 4.63
N TYR A 156 -12.25 0.98 4.74
CA TYR A 156 -12.15 2.43 4.66
C TYR A 156 -13.13 3.10 5.63
N ASN A 157 -12.69 4.20 6.23
CA ASN A 157 -13.50 5.08 7.06
C ASN A 157 -13.22 6.55 6.71
N TYR A 158 -14.26 7.39 6.78
CA TYR A 158 -14.20 8.83 6.49
C TYR A 158 -14.93 9.60 7.59
N ASN A 159 -14.32 10.65 8.13
CA ASN A 159 -14.87 11.46 9.22
C ASN A 159 -15.10 12.92 8.79
#